data_AF-A0A8J3Q9R0-F1
#
_entry.id   AF-A0A8J3Q9R0-F1
#
_cell.length_a   1.000
_cell.length_b   1.000
_cell.length_c   1.000
_cell.angle_alpha   90.00
_cell.angle_beta   90.00
_cell.angle_gamma   90.00
#
_symmetry.space_group_name_H-M   'P 1'
#
loop_
_entity.id
_entity.type
_entity.pdbx_description
1 polymer ?
#
loop_
_entity_poly.entity_id
_entity_poly.type
_entity_poly.pdbx_seq_one_letter_code
_entity_poly.pdbx_strand_id
1 'polypeptide(L)'
;MSCVSDRSFDGLTAAQLAELASDEEEITFAFMADADAIHGPEHTLLVVELWDDPGRTFRVAPHEVWSVQANLEIANIDFEEFADAVDHDGVFRGFTDESS
;
A
#
# COMPACT_ATOMS: atom_id res chain seq x y z
N MET A 1 5.11 14.79 15.85
CA MET A 1 3.87 14.58 16.61
C MET A 1 3.04 13.63 15.77
N SER A 2 2.90 12.38 16.19
CA SER A 2 2.16 11.35 15.45
C SER A 2 0.66 11.62 15.62
N CYS A 3 -0.05 11.95 14.54
CA CYS A 3 -1.49 12.14 14.55
C CYS A 3 -2.18 10.85 14.10
N VAL A 4 -2.16 9.82 14.94
CA VAL A 4 -2.98 8.62 14.71
C VAL A 4 -4.34 8.83 15.38
N SER A 5 -5.42 8.64 14.63
CA SER A 5 -6.79 8.82 15.12
C SER A 5 -7.16 7.83 16.24
N ASP A 6 -6.51 6.67 16.27
CA ASP A 6 -6.60 5.68 17.34
C ASP A 6 -5.19 5.26 17.77
N ARG A 7 -4.91 5.33 19.07
CA ARG A 7 -3.58 5.02 19.61
C ARG A 7 -3.21 3.55 19.51
N SER A 8 -4.17 2.65 19.34
CA SER A 8 -3.90 1.24 19.10
C SER A 8 -3.12 1.00 17.81
N PHE A 9 -3.17 1.95 16.87
CA PHE A 9 -2.42 1.88 15.61
C PHE A 9 -1.12 2.71 15.60
N ASP A 10 -0.70 3.28 16.74
CA ASP A 10 0.55 4.05 16.81
C ASP A 10 1.78 3.15 16.69
N GLY A 11 2.64 3.45 15.70
CA GLY A 11 3.85 2.67 15.43
C GLY A 11 3.61 1.29 14.81
N LEU A 12 2.43 1.04 14.25
CA LEU A 12 2.07 -0.24 13.67
C LEU A 12 2.89 -0.53 12.40
N THR A 13 3.43 -1.73 12.29
CA THR A 13 4.15 -2.20 11.10
C THR A 13 3.19 -2.89 10.13
N ALA A 14 3.57 -3.01 8.85
CA ALA A 14 2.77 -3.74 7.86
C ALA A 14 2.47 -5.19 8.26
N ALA A 15 3.46 -5.90 8.82
CA ALA A 15 3.26 -7.26 9.33
C ALA A 15 2.25 -7.32 10.49
N GLN A 16 2.29 -6.35 11.42
CA GLN A 16 1.30 -6.26 12.49
C GLN A 16 -0.09 -5.90 11.97
N LEU A 17 -0.19 -5.12 10.88
CA LEU A 17 -1.46 -4.79 10.25
C LEU A 17 -2.07 -6.04 9.61
N ALA A 18 -1.26 -6.83 8.91
CA ALA A 18 -1.66 -8.11 8.33
C ALA A 18 -2.19 -9.07 9.40
N GLU A 19 -1.48 -9.20 10.53
CA GLU A 19 -1.94 -10.02 11.67
C GLU A 19 -3.24 -9.50 12.31
N LEU A 20 -3.46 -8.19 12.35
CA LEU A 20 -4.72 -7.64 12.86
C LEU A 20 -5.90 -7.85 11.90
N ALA A 21 -5.63 -7.91 10.60
CA ALA A 21 -6.63 -8.13 9.58
C ALA A 21 -6.88 -9.62 9.28
N SER A 22 -6.11 -10.55 9.88
CA SER A 22 -6.16 -11.97 9.53
C SER A 22 -7.53 -12.63 9.77
N ASP A 23 -8.32 -12.08 10.70
CA ASP A 23 -9.68 -12.57 11.00
C ASP A 23 -10.76 -11.88 10.14
N GLU A 24 -10.40 -10.89 9.32
CA GLU A 24 -11.31 -10.07 8.51
C GLU A 24 -11.23 -10.48 7.03
N GLU A 25 -11.89 -11.59 6.67
CA GLU A 25 -11.84 -12.19 5.33
C GLU A 25 -12.34 -11.27 4.18
N GLU A 26 -12.99 -10.15 4.51
CA GLU A 26 -13.50 -9.18 3.52
C GLU A 26 -12.47 -8.09 3.14
N ILE A 27 -11.35 -7.99 3.86
CA ILE A 27 -10.34 -6.95 3.65
C ILE A 27 -9.09 -7.57 3.01
N THR A 28 -8.84 -7.26 1.74
CA THR A 28 -7.73 -7.85 0.98
C THR A 28 -6.47 -6.99 0.94
N PHE A 29 -6.58 -5.68 1.16
CA PHE A 29 -5.45 -4.76 1.21
C PHE A 29 -5.75 -3.56 2.12
N ALA A 30 -4.69 -2.83 2.52
CA ALA A 30 -4.82 -1.58 3.24
C ALA A 30 -3.83 -0.52 2.77
N PHE A 31 -4.21 0.75 2.92
CA PHE A 31 -3.30 1.89 2.78
C PHE A 31 -2.88 2.40 4.17
N MET A 32 -1.58 2.54 4.37
CA MET A 32 -0.98 3.08 5.59
C MET A 32 -0.31 4.43 5.32
N ALA A 33 -0.67 5.43 6.10
CA ALA A 33 -0.03 6.75 6.11
C ALA A 33 1.04 6.80 7.22
N ASP A 34 2.24 6.31 6.90
CA ASP A 34 3.39 6.27 7.81
C ASP A 34 4.19 7.60 7.79
N ALA A 35 5.39 7.61 8.36
CA ALA A 35 6.23 8.80 8.42
C ALA A 35 6.57 9.38 7.04
N ASP A 36 6.76 8.54 6.02
CA ASP A 36 7.07 9.00 4.65
C ASP A 36 5.86 9.64 3.98
N ALA A 37 4.63 9.20 4.31
CA ALA A 37 3.42 9.88 3.86
C ALA A 37 3.33 11.32 4.39
N ILE A 38 3.81 11.57 5.62
CA ILE A 38 3.69 12.89 6.27
C ILE A 38 4.91 13.78 6.02
N HIS A 39 6.11 13.20 6.01
CA HIS A 39 7.38 13.92 6.00
C HIS A 39 8.22 13.68 4.74
N GLY A 40 7.89 12.65 3.96
CA GLY A 40 8.58 12.33 2.73
C GLY A 40 8.30 13.38 1.64
N PRO A 41 9.25 13.62 0.72
CA PRO A 41 9.13 14.66 -0.29
C PRO A 41 7.98 14.43 -1.29
N GLU A 42 7.59 13.17 -1.49
CA GLU A 42 6.50 12.76 -2.40
C GLU A 42 5.21 12.38 -1.66
N HIS A 43 5.22 12.33 -0.33
CA HIS A 43 4.06 11.97 0.49
C HIS A 43 3.41 10.62 0.10
N THR A 44 4.23 9.62 -0.23
CA THR A 44 3.77 8.31 -0.71
C THR A 44 3.08 7.50 0.39
N LEU A 45 2.04 6.76 0.03
CA LEU A 45 1.36 5.83 0.95
C LEU A 45 1.97 4.44 0.83
N LEU A 46 1.97 3.69 1.93
CA LEU A 46 2.36 2.29 1.93
C LEU A 46 1.10 1.43 1.67
N VAL A 47 1.13 0.61 0.64
CA VAL A 47 0.07 -0.37 0.36
C VAL A 47 0.51 -1.70 0.97
N VAL A 48 -0.38 -2.36 1.71
CA VAL A 48 -0.13 -3.60 2.43
C VAL A 48 -1.09 -4.67 1.92
N GLU A 49 -0.55 -5.79 1.45
CA GLU A 49 -1.29 -7.00 1.10
C GLU A 49 -1.76 -7.70 2.38
N LEU A 50 -3.00 -8.16 2.41
CA LEU A 50 -3.59 -8.79 3.60
C LEU A 50 -4.12 -10.21 3.33
N TRP A 51 -4.14 -10.65 2.07
CA TRP A 51 -4.77 -11.90 1.66
C TRP A 51 -3.77 -12.96 1.16
N ASP A 52 -3.14 -12.76 0.00
CA ASP A 52 -2.37 -13.84 -0.67
C ASP A 52 -0.93 -13.97 -0.13
N ASP A 53 -0.27 -12.83 0.09
CA ASP A 53 1.03 -12.73 0.75
C ASP A 53 0.99 -11.66 1.87
N PRO A 54 0.32 -11.96 3.01
CA PRO A 54 0.02 -10.95 4.02
C PRO A 54 1.29 -10.29 4.57
N GLY A 55 1.30 -8.95 4.51
CA GLY A 55 2.44 -8.13 4.90
C GLY A 55 3.41 -7.77 3.77
N ARG A 56 3.20 -8.28 2.53
CA ARG A 56 3.88 -7.74 1.33
C ARG A 56 3.47 -6.28 1.14
N THR A 57 4.43 -5.46 0.68
CA THR A 57 4.20 -4.01 0.56
C THR A 57 4.84 -3.41 -0.69
N PHE A 58 4.25 -2.32 -1.16
CA PHE A 58 4.90 -1.34 -2.03
C PHE A 58 4.46 0.08 -1.66
N ARG A 59 5.18 1.11 -2.10
CA ARG A 59 4.75 2.51 -1.92
C ARG A 59 4.03 2.99 -3.17
N VAL A 60 3.05 3.86 -3.03
CA VAL A 60 2.30 4.46 -4.15
C VAL A 60 2.36 5.98 -4.09
N ALA A 61 2.59 6.61 -5.24
CA ALA A 61 2.51 8.07 -5.36
C ALA A 61 1.04 8.55 -5.19
N PRO A 62 0.79 9.70 -4.53
CA PRO A 62 -0.56 10.16 -4.25
C PRO A 62 -1.50 10.24 -5.47
N HIS A 63 -0.97 10.53 -6.66
CA HIS A 63 -1.76 10.64 -7.89
C HIS A 63 -2.23 9.28 -8.43
N GLU A 64 -1.59 8.18 -8.05
CA GLU A 64 -1.92 6.82 -8.48
C GLU A 64 -2.76 6.02 -7.46
N VAL A 65 -2.95 6.54 -6.24
CA VAL A 65 -3.72 5.85 -5.17
C VAL A 65 -5.10 5.43 -5.65
N TRP A 66 -5.78 6.29 -6.41
CA TRP A 66 -7.09 5.99 -6.99
C TRP A 66 -7.06 4.78 -7.93
N SER A 67 -6.03 4.68 -8.77
CA SER A 67 -5.86 3.59 -9.73
C SER A 67 -5.62 2.26 -9.01
N VAL A 68 -4.71 2.27 -8.03
CA VAL A 68 -4.38 1.09 -7.23
C VAL A 68 -5.62 0.60 -6.46
N GLN A 69 -6.28 1.49 -5.71
CA GLN A 69 -7.47 1.14 -4.93
C GLN A 69 -8.55 0.52 -5.82
N ALA A 70 -8.90 1.20 -6.92
CA ALA A 70 -10.00 0.76 -7.78
C ALA A 70 -9.72 -0.60 -8.44
N ASN A 71 -8.48 -0.88 -8.83
CA ASN A 71 -8.13 -2.16 -9.45
C ASN A 71 -8.05 -3.31 -8.45
N LEU A 72 -7.47 -3.09 -7.27
CA LEU A 72 -7.40 -4.11 -6.22
C LEU A 72 -8.78 -4.47 -5.67
N GLU A 73 -9.66 -3.47 -5.48
CA GLU A 73 -11.04 -3.67 -4.99
C GLU A 73 -11.84 -4.63 -5.88
N ILE A 74 -11.65 -4.54 -7.20
CA ILE A 74 -12.40 -5.36 -8.17
C ILE A 74 -11.58 -6.57 -8.67
N ALA A 75 -10.37 -6.78 -8.13
CA ALA A 75 -9.42 -7.79 -8.56
C ALA A 75 -9.17 -7.79 -10.09
N ASN A 76 -9.02 -6.60 -10.69
CA ASN A 76 -8.71 -6.48 -12.12
C ASN A 76 -7.21 -6.56 -12.42
N ILE A 77 -6.38 -6.07 -11.49
CA ILE A 77 -4.92 -6.20 -11.50
C ILE A 77 -4.53 -6.73 -10.12
N ASP A 78 -3.65 -7.73 -10.09
CA ASP A 78 -3.21 -8.35 -8.85
C ASP A 78 -2.21 -7.45 -8.10
N PHE A 79 -2.12 -7.64 -6.78
CA PHE A 79 -1.18 -6.88 -5.94
C PHE A 79 0.28 -7.03 -6.39
N GLU A 80 0.68 -8.26 -6.75
CA GLU A 80 2.01 -8.58 -7.24
C GLU A 80 2.38 -7.74 -8.46
N GLU A 81 1.44 -7.55 -9.40
CA GLU A 81 1.69 -6.79 -10.62
C GLU A 81 1.97 -5.31 -10.32
N PHE A 82 1.27 -4.71 -9.34
CA PHE A 82 1.62 -3.37 -8.86
C PHE A 82 2.96 -3.33 -8.12
N ALA A 83 3.21 -4.33 -7.26
CA ALA A 83 4.43 -4.40 -6.47
C ALA A 83 5.69 -4.58 -7.34
N ASP A 84 5.56 -5.25 -8.48
CA ASP A 84 6.64 -5.48 -9.44
C ASP A 84 6.83 -4.30 -10.41
N ALA A 85 5.81 -3.46 -10.58
CA ALA A 85 5.85 -2.26 -11.44
C ALA A 85 6.37 -0.99 -10.73
N VAL A 86 6.94 -1.12 -9.54
CA VAL A 86 7.53 0.00 -8.80
C VAL A 86 8.84 0.47 -9.43
N ASP A 87 9.14 1.76 -9.31
CA ASP A 87 10.46 2.29 -9.66
C ASP A 87 11.56 1.72 -8.74
N HIS A 88 12.83 1.98 -9.05
CA HIS A 88 13.98 1.50 -8.26
C HIS A 88 13.94 1.91 -6.78
N ASP A 89 13.20 2.95 -6.42
CA ASP A 89 13.01 3.40 -5.03
C ASP A 89 11.81 2.73 -4.33
N GLY A 90 11.14 1.77 -4.98
CA GLY A 90 10.02 1.02 -4.42
C GLY A 90 8.68 1.75 -4.47
N VAL A 91 8.58 2.82 -5.27
CA VAL A 91 7.35 3.62 -5.44
C VAL A 91 6.71 3.33 -6.79
N PHE A 92 5.45 2.93 -6.78
CA PHE A 92 4.59 2.85 -7.95
C PHE A 92 4.14 4.26 -8.36
N ARG A 93 4.49 4.65 -9.59
CA ARG A 93 4.15 5.94 -10.22
C ARG A 93 3.35 5.78 -11.51
N GLY A 94 2.74 4.60 -11.70
CA GLY A 94 2.02 4.21 -12.91
C GLY A 94 2.79 3.15 -13.70
N PHE A 95 2.07 2.38 -14.50
CA PHE A 95 2.68 1.42 -15.40
C PHE A 95 3.45 2.16 -16.50
N THR A 96 4.73 1.84 -16.66
CA THR A 96 5.49 2.30 -17.83
C THR A 96 4.96 1.60 -19.07
N ASP A 97 4.72 2.37 -20.12
CA ASP A 97 4.47 1.80 -21.45
C ASP A 97 5.78 1.12 -21.88
N GLU A 98 5.79 -0.20 -22.00
CA GLU A 98 6.90 -0.96 -22.61
C GLU A 98 6.94 -0.64 -24.11
N SER A 99 7.32 0.59 -24.47
CA SER A 99 7.66 0.95 -25.84
C SER A 99 9.18 1.01 -25.99
N SER A 100 9.80 -0.15 -26.26
CA SER A 100 11.04 -0.30 -27.07
C SER A 100 11.27 -1.74 -27.51
#